data_AF-A0A6S6XYF7-F1
#
_entry.id   AF-A0A6S6XYF7-F1
#
_cell.length_a   1.000
_cell.length_b   1.000
_cell.length_c   1.000
_cell.angle_alpha   90.00
_cell.angle_beta   90.00
_cell.angle_gamma   90.00
#
_symmetry.space_group_name_H-M   'P 1'
#
loop_
_entity.id
_entity.type
_entity.pdbx_description
1 polymer ?
#
loop_
_entity_poly.entity_id
_entity_poly.type
_entity_poly.pdbx_seq_one_letter_code
_entity_poly.pdbx_strand_id
1 'polypeptide(L)'
;MNAWAFALLAVVLNVGAQLALKLADGRLLSLPLVVALACYGASFFLTLKIYAVNPLSLAAPLMAGLTFLLTPLAAVLILNESLGLARVGGIVLILAGILVLTRAG
;
A
#
# COMPACT_ATOMS: atom_id res chain seq x y z
N MET A 1 10.34 20.09 -0.66
CA MET A 1 9.24 19.39 0.05
C MET A 1 9.51 17.90 -0.06
N ASN A 2 9.51 17.14 1.06
CA ASN A 2 10.00 15.75 1.07
C ASN A 2 9.10 14.80 0.26
N ALA A 3 9.48 14.50 -0.99
CA ALA A 3 8.77 13.57 -1.89
C ALA A 3 8.47 12.21 -1.22
N TRP A 4 9.37 11.75 -0.35
CA TRP A 4 9.22 10.52 0.41
C TRP A 4 8.10 10.56 1.47
N ALA A 5 7.80 11.72 2.05
CA ALA A 5 6.68 11.88 2.97
C ALA A 5 5.34 11.75 2.23
N PHE A 6 5.25 12.27 1.00
CA PHE A 6 4.09 12.05 0.14
C PHE A 6 3.97 10.59 -0.27
N ALA A 7 5.08 9.88 -0.50
CA ALA A 7 5.04 8.44 -0.81
C ALA A 7 4.50 7.63 0.37
N LEU A 8 4.96 7.91 1.59
CA LEU A 8 4.41 7.29 2.79
C LEU A 8 2.91 7.55 2.93
N LEU A 9 2.49 8.81 2.77
CA LEU A 9 1.08 9.18 2.86
C LEU A 9 0.24 8.50 1.77
N ALA A 10 0.74 8.41 0.54
CA ALA A 10 0.08 7.73 -0.57
C ALA A 10 -0.14 6.25 -0.26
N VAL A 11 0.87 5.57 0.30
CA VAL A 11 0.78 4.16 0.67
C VAL A 11 -0.20 3.98 1.83
N VAL A 12 -0.15 4.81 2.87
CA VAL A 12 -1.08 4.74 4.00
C VAL A 12 -2.53 4.92 3.55
N LEU A 13 -2.79 5.89 2.67
CA LEU A 13 -4.11 6.08 2.05
C LEU A 13 -4.54 4.86 1.22
N ASN A 14 -3.60 4.26 0.49
CA ASN A 14 -3.87 3.06 -0.30
C ASN A 14 -4.29 1.88 0.58
N VAL A 15 -3.53 1.62 1.64
CA VAL A 15 -3.81 0.55 2.60
C VAL A 15 -5.14 0.80 3.31
N GLY A 16 -5.39 2.03 3.75
CA GLY A 16 -6.68 2.42 4.33
C GLY A 16 -7.86 2.19 3.39
N ALA A 17 -7.68 2.50 2.10
CA ALA A 17 -8.70 2.26 1.09
C ALA A 17 -8.98 0.75 0.89
N GLN A 18 -7.95 -0.09 0.86
CA GLN A 18 -8.11 -1.55 0.76
C GLN A 18 -8.89 -2.13 1.94
N LEU A 19 -8.63 -1.63 3.15
CA LEU A 19 -9.37 -2.05 4.35
C LEU A 19 -10.83 -1.58 4.28
N ALA A 20 -11.07 -0.34 3.87
CA ALA A 20 -12.42 0.17 3.70
C ALA A 20 -13.20 -0.60 2.61
N LEU A 21 -12.55 -1.01 1.52
CA LEU A 21 -13.15 -1.93 0.54
C LEU A 21 -13.50 -3.28 1.15
N LYS A 22 -12.61 -3.82 1.99
CA LYS A 22 -12.88 -5.08 2.69
C LYS A 22 -14.09 -4.94 3.63
N LEU A 23 -14.23 -3.81 4.33
CA LEU A 23 -15.37 -3.50 5.19
C LEU A 23 -16.67 -3.20 4.41
N ALA A 24 -16.57 -2.85 3.13
CA ALA A 24 -17.75 -2.65 2.28
C ALA A 24 -18.47 -3.97 1.94
N ASP A 25 -17.82 -5.13 2.14
CA ASP A 25 -18.38 -6.47 1.89
C ASP A 25 -19.11 -6.59 0.54
N GLY A 26 -18.56 -5.99 -0.51
CA GLY A 26 -19.12 -6.01 -1.86
C GLY A 26 -20.40 -5.20 -2.06
N ARG A 27 -20.88 -4.46 -1.04
CA ARG A 27 -22.05 -3.58 -1.18
C ARG A 27 -21.70 -2.33 -1.99
N LEU A 28 -22.30 -2.27 -3.18
CA LEU A 28 -22.34 -1.06 -4.01
C LEU A 28 -23.02 0.08 -3.23
N LEU A 29 -22.43 1.28 -3.26
CA LEU A 29 -22.88 2.51 -2.56
C LEU A 29 -22.84 2.48 -1.01
N SER A 30 -22.09 1.57 -0.39
CA SER A 30 -21.85 1.65 1.05
C SER A 30 -20.94 2.85 1.41
N LEU A 31 -21.17 3.47 2.57
CA LEU A 31 -20.29 4.53 3.10
C LEU A 31 -18.79 4.15 3.11
N PRO A 32 -18.38 2.94 3.55
CA PRO A 32 -16.99 2.50 3.47
C PRO A 32 -16.45 2.44 2.03
N LEU A 33 -17.28 2.13 1.03
CA LEU A 33 -16.86 2.14 -0.37
C LEU A 33 -16.60 3.57 -0.89
N VAL A 34 -17.42 4.54 -0.50
CA VAL A 34 -17.20 5.96 -0.84
C VAL A 34 -15.90 6.47 -0.21
N VAL A 35 -15.65 6.14 1.05
CA VAL A 35 -14.40 6.46 1.75
C VAL A 35 -13.21 5.80 1.05
N ALA A 36 -13.34 4.53 0.68
CA ALA A 36 -12.30 3.81 -0.04
C ALA A 36 -11.96 4.48 -1.37
N LEU A 37 -12.97 4.89 -2.15
CA LEU A 37 -12.79 5.56 -3.42
C LEU A 37 -12.07 6.90 -3.26
N ALA A 38 -12.46 7.69 -2.25
CA ALA A 38 -11.80 8.96 -1.93
C ALA A 38 -10.33 8.77 -1.54
N CYS A 39 -10.04 7.78 -0.68
CA CYS A 39 -8.67 7.45 -0.27
C CYS A 39 -7.83 6.91 -1.44
N TYR A 40 -8.39 6.06 -2.30
CA TYR A 40 -7.72 5.59 -3.52
C TYR A 40 -7.44 6.74 -4.48
N GLY A 41 -8.40 7.65 -4.68
CA GLY A 41 -8.22 8.83 -5.50
C GLY A 41 -7.10 9.73 -4.99
N ALA A 42 -7.09 10.02 -3.69
CA ALA A 42 -6.02 10.79 -3.05
C ALA A 42 -4.65 10.10 -3.19
N SER A 43 -4.58 8.80 -2.90
CA SER A 43 -3.37 7.97 -3.08
C SER A 43 -2.85 8.02 -4.51
N PHE A 44 -3.75 7.95 -5.49
CA PHE A 44 -3.42 8.02 -6.91
C PHE A 44 -2.78 9.36 -7.30
N PHE A 45 -3.37 10.49 -6.89
CA PHE A 45 -2.80 11.81 -7.20
C PHE A 45 -1.43 12.03 -6.55
N LEU A 46 -1.23 11.52 -5.32
CA LEU A 46 0.08 11.59 -4.68
C LEU A 46 1.11 10.72 -5.42
N THR A 47 0.73 9.49 -5.77
CA THR A 47 1.57 8.57 -6.56
C THR A 47 1.96 9.16 -7.92
N LEU A 48 1.00 9.79 -8.61
CA LEU A 48 1.24 10.49 -9.87
C LEU A 48 2.31 11.56 -9.70
N LYS A 49 2.22 12.39 -8.66
CA LYS A 49 3.26 13.40 -8.37
C LYS A 49 4.61 12.76 -8.10
N ILE A 50 4.68 11.67 -7.34
CA ILE A 50 5.94 10.99 -7.00
C ILE A 50 6.61 10.43 -8.25
N TYR A 51 5.85 9.75 -9.12
CA TYR A 51 6.39 9.19 -10.36
C TYR A 51 6.77 10.27 -11.39
N ALA A 52 6.24 11.50 -11.25
CA ALA A 52 6.65 12.62 -12.10
C ALA A 52 8.03 13.19 -11.72
N VAL A 53 8.45 13.09 -10.45
CA VAL A 53 9.76 13.59 -9.99
C VAL A 53 10.81 12.50 -9.77
N ASN A 54 10.40 11.24 -9.61
CA ASN A 54 11.31 10.13 -9.36
C ASN A 54 11.24 9.10 -10.50
N PRO A 55 12.36 8.44 -10.84
CA PRO A 55 12.35 7.34 -11.79
C PRO A 55 11.47 6.20 -11.27
N LEU A 56 10.59 5.72 -12.14
CA LEU A 56 9.63 4.66 -11.82
C LEU A 56 10.34 3.39 -11.35
N SER A 57 11.54 3.11 -11.86
CA SER A 57 12.39 1.98 -11.45
C SER A 57 12.81 1.99 -9.98
N LEU A 58 12.86 3.16 -9.33
CA LEU A 58 13.18 3.25 -7.89
C LEU A 58 11.92 3.46 -7.05
N ALA A 59 10.99 4.29 -7.52
CA ALA A 59 9.80 4.63 -6.75
C ALA A 59 8.81 3.46 -6.65
N ALA A 60 8.59 2.72 -7.75
CA ALA A 60 7.60 1.64 -7.76
C ALA A 60 7.96 0.46 -6.83
N PRO A 61 9.21 -0.07 -6.82
CA PRO A 61 9.57 -1.15 -5.90
C PRO A 61 9.48 -0.73 -4.43
N LEU A 62 9.91 0.50 -4.09
CA LEU A 62 9.83 1.02 -2.73
C LEU A 62 8.37 1.15 -2.27
N MET A 63 7.51 1.78 -3.07
CA MET A 63 6.09 1.95 -2.73
C MET A 63 5.36 0.60 -2.64
N ALA A 64 5.66 -0.34 -3.53
CA ALA A 64 5.12 -1.69 -3.46
C ALA A 64 5.54 -2.38 -2.16
N GLY A 65 6.82 -2.31 -1.79
CA GLY A 65 7.34 -2.95 -0.57
C GLY A 65 6.71 -2.43 0.70
N LEU A 66 6.55 -1.11 0.80
CA LEU A 66 5.83 -0.48 1.90
C LEU A 66 4.37 -0.95 1.95
N THR A 67 3.68 -1.00 0.81
CA THR A 67 2.29 -1.47 0.75
C THR A 67 2.18 -2.93 1.20
N PHE A 68 3.03 -3.82 0.70
CA PHE A 68 3.05 -5.23 1.09
C PHE A 68 3.41 -5.47 2.55
N LEU A 69 4.16 -4.57 3.18
CA LEU A 69 4.42 -4.61 4.62
C LEU A 69 3.22 -4.09 5.43
N LEU A 70 2.67 -2.94 5.04
CA LEU A 70 1.61 -2.24 5.78
C LEU A 70 0.24 -2.91 5.67
N THR A 71 -0.14 -3.44 4.51
CA THR A 71 -1.44 -4.11 4.30
C THR A 71 -1.70 -5.25 5.29
N PRO A 72 -0.82 -6.27 5.42
CA PRO A 72 -1.06 -7.36 6.36
C PRO A 72 -1.01 -6.90 7.82
N LEU A 73 -0.12 -5.95 8.17
CA LEU A 73 -0.10 -5.33 9.49
C LEU A 73 -1.44 -4.68 9.83
N ALA A 74 -1.98 -3.89 8.92
CA ALA A 74 -3.24 -3.22 9.12
C ALA A 74 -4.44 -4.20 9.12
N ALA A 75 -4.37 -5.28 8.34
CA ALA A 75 -5.37 -6.36 8.36
C ALA A 75 -5.41 -7.07 9.71
N VAL A 76 -4.26 -7.37 10.34
CA VAL A 76 -4.23 -7.92 11.70
C VAL A 76 -4.83 -6.96 12.71
N LEU A 77 -4.44 -5.68 12.65
CA LEU A 77 -4.84 -4.69 13.64
C LEU A 77 -6.32 -4.33 13.56
N ILE A 78 -6.87 -4.20 12.35
CA ILE A 78 -8.23 -3.67 12.12
C ILE A 78 -9.24 -4.80 11.89
N LEU A 79 -8.86 -5.87 11.17
CA LEU A 79 -9.75 -7.00 10.90
C LEU A 79 -9.52 -8.19 11.83
N ASN A 80 -8.53 -8.14 12.73
CA ASN A 80 -8.17 -9.26 13.61
C ASN A 80 -7.85 -10.54 12.82
N GLU A 81 -7.33 -10.39 11.58
CA GLU A 81 -6.90 -11.54 10.79
C GLU A 81 -5.68 -12.20 11.43
N SER A 82 -5.63 -13.53 11.40
CA SER A 82 -4.44 -14.27 11.82
C SER A 82 -3.41 -14.31 10.69
N LEU A 83 -2.18 -13.89 10.98
CA LEU A 83 -1.05 -14.09 10.08
C LEU A 83 -0.48 -15.48 10.30
N GLY A 84 -0.76 -16.40 9.38
CA GLY A 84 -0.07 -17.69 9.34
C GLY A 84 1.43 -17.50 9.05
N LEU A 85 2.25 -18.41 9.60
CA LEU A 85 3.72 -18.42 9.40
C LEU A 85 4.12 -18.40 7.92
N ALA A 86 3.36 -19.06 7.05
CA ALA A 86 3.57 -19.04 5.60
C ALA A 86 3.42 -17.65 4.99
N ARG A 87 2.44 -16.85 5.46
CA ARG A 87 2.19 -15.49 4.98
C ARG A 87 3.34 -14.56 5.40
N VAL A 88 3.86 -14.73 6.62
CA VAL A 88 5.06 -14.02 7.10
C VAL A 88 6.28 -14.38 6.25
N GLY A 89 6.51 -15.67 5.97
CA GLY A 89 7.59 -16.11 5.08
C GLY A 89 7.50 -15.50 3.67
N GLY A 90 6.29 -15.43 3.11
CA GLY A 90 6.04 -14.76 1.83
C GLY A 90 6.37 -13.27 1.86
N ILE A 91 5.98 -12.55 2.92
CA ILE A 91 6.32 -11.12 3.09
C ILE A 91 7.84 -10.94 3.11
N VAL A 92 8.58 -11.76 3.86
CA VAL A 92 10.04 -11.70 3.91
C VAL A 92 10.66 -11.90 2.53
N LEU A 93 10.14 -12.85 1.75
CA LEU A 93 10.65 -13.16 0.41
C LEU A 93 10.35 -12.03 -0.59
N ILE A 94 9.17 -11.40 -0.51
CA ILE A 94 8.84 -10.20 -1.29
C ILE A 94 9.79 -9.05 -0.93
N LEU A 95 10.00 -8.79 0.36
CA LEU A 95 10.91 -7.73 0.81
C LEU A 95 12.35 -7.98 0.33
N ALA A 96 12.82 -9.23 0.39
CA ALA A 96 14.13 -9.61 -0.15
C ALA A 96 14.20 -9.33 -1.67
N GLY A 97 13.19 -9.72 -2.44
CA GLY A 97 13.12 -9.42 -3.87
C GLY A 97 13.15 -7.91 -4.18
N ILE A 98 12.45 -7.11 -3.38
CA ILE A 98 12.43 -5.65 -3.52
C ILE A 98 13.80 -5.04 -3.20
N LEU A 99 14.50 -5.53 -2.18
CA LEU A 99 15.86 -5.08 -1.85
C LEU A 99 16.82 -5.37 -3.00
N VAL A 100 16.71 -6.53 -3.64
CA VAL A 100 17.51 -6.87 -4.84
C VAL A 100 17.18 -5.92 -5.99
N LEU A 101 15.90 -5.71 -6.31
CA LEU A 101 15.49 -4.77 -7.36
C LEU A 101 16.00 -3.35 -7.11
N THR A 102 15.90 -2.88 -5.86
CA THR A 102 16.28 -1.52 -5.49
C THR A 102 17.80 -1.31 -5.54
N ARG A 103 18.59 -2.39 -5.38
CA ARG A 103 20.06 -2.37 -5.44
C ARG A 103 20.62 -2.68 -6.82
N ALA A 104 19.80 -3.19 -7.74
CA ALA A 104 20.21 -3.58 -9.08
C ALA A 104 20.18 -2.41 -10.10
N GLY A 105 19.82 -1.20 -9.68
CA GLY A 105 19.93 0.04 -10.46
C GLY A 105 21.01 0.95 -9.90
#